data_AF-A0A8X6L7Y7-F1
#
_entry.id   AF-A0A8X6L7Y7-F1
#
_cell.length_a   1.000
_cell.length_b   1.000
_cell.length_c   1.000
_cell.angle_alpha   90.00
_cell.angle_beta   90.00
_cell.angle_gamma   90.00
#
_symmetry.space_group_name_H-M   'P 1'
#
loop_
_entity.id
_entity.type
_entity.pdbx_description
1 polymer ?
#
loop_
_entity_poly.entity_id
_entity_poly.type
_entity_poly.pdbx_seq_one_letter_code
_entity_poly.pdbx_strand_id
1 'polypeptide(L)'
;MSLSLKFRSKEIFRSINNIVTMATPMPDQQYLWNIFQGVDKDRSGFISATELQTALSNGTWQPFNPETVRLMIGMFDKDGDGTIGFQEFCHLWKYITDWLNCFKSFDRDNSGTIDKTELKTAFTSFGFRLSDTFYDLIVKKFDRNVANSVTFDDYIQICVTLQSLTAAFRSHDKDMTGIITISYEEFLIMVVRTMFHPA
;
A
#
# COMPACT_ATOMS: atom_id res chain seq x y z
N MET A 1 -5.85 18.18 25.09
CA MET A 1 -5.25 17.22 24.12
C MET A 1 -5.95 17.17 22.76
N SER A 2 -6.84 18.11 22.43
CA SER A 2 -7.85 18.00 21.36
C SER A 2 -7.54 18.74 20.04
N LEU A 3 -6.41 19.44 19.94
CA LEU A 3 -5.98 20.15 18.71
C LEU A 3 -5.21 19.23 17.73
N SER A 4 -4.88 18.01 18.15
CA SER A 4 -3.88 17.14 17.51
C SER A 4 -4.40 16.35 16.30
N LEU A 5 -5.71 16.07 16.23
CA LEU A 5 -6.27 15.13 15.23
C LEU A 5 -6.69 15.82 13.91
N LYS A 6 -7.08 17.10 13.94
CA LYS A 6 -7.44 17.91 12.74
C LYS A 6 -6.31 18.01 11.71
N PHE A 7 -5.08 18.09 12.21
CA PHE A 7 -3.86 18.19 11.42
C PHE A 7 -3.33 16.81 11.00
N ARG A 8 -3.42 15.81 11.89
CA ARG A 8 -2.79 14.50 11.69
C ARG A 8 -3.28 13.70 10.50
N SER A 9 -4.54 13.71 10.09
CA SER A 9 -4.93 12.88 8.94
C SER A 9 -4.42 13.43 7.59
N LYS A 10 -4.67 14.71 7.25
CA LYS A 10 -4.09 15.29 6.02
C LYS A 10 -2.57 15.23 6.08
N GLU A 11 -1.97 15.39 7.27
CA GLU A 11 -0.55 15.18 7.48
C GLU A 11 -0.13 13.72 7.42
N ILE A 12 -0.93 12.72 7.78
CA ILE A 12 -0.59 11.30 7.66
C ILE A 12 -0.56 10.95 6.18
N PHE A 13 -1.61 11.29 5.43
CA PHE A 13 -1.64 11.09 3.99
C PHE A 13 -0.52 11.88 3.29
N ARG A 14 -0.31 13.14 3.68
CA ARG A 14 0.77 13.95 3.15
C ARG A 14 2.15 13.45 3.60
N SER A 15 2.30 12.87 4.78
CA SER A 15 3.57 12.34 5.29
C SER A 15 3.88 11.00 4.66
N ILE A 16 2.90 10.11 4.54
CA ILE A 16 2.99 8.89 3.74
C ILE A 16 3.39 9.28 2.33
N ASN A 17 2.64 10.16 1.67
CA ASN A 17 3.00 10.59 0.32
C ASN A 17 4.36 11.27 0.29
N ASN A 18 4.72 12.15 1.22
CA ASN A 18 6.04 12.81 1.22
C ASN A 18 7.20 11.82 1.45
N ILE A 19 7.00 10.78 2.26
CA ILE A 19 8.02 9.76 2.57
C ILE A 19 8.13 8.76 1.40
N VAL A 20 6.99 8.34 0.85
CA VAL A 20 6.89 7.39 -0.26
C VAL A 20 7.35 8.05 -1.56
N THR A 21 6.81 9.22 -1.91
CA THR A 21 7.08 9.93 -3.17
C THR A 21 8.37 10.75 -3.16
N MET A 22 9.34 10.47 -2.26
CA MET A 22 10.61 11.18 -2.25
C MET A 22 11.32 11.04 -3.59
N ALA A 23 11.18 12.08 -4.41
CA ALA A 23 12.02 12.52 -5.51
C ALA A 23 12.55 11.46 -6.49
N THR A 24 11.96 10.25 -6.62
CA THR A 24 12.38 9.32 -7.67
C THR A 24 11.97 9.93 -9.01
N PRO A 25 12.93 10.43 -9.82
CA PRO A 25 12.59 10.93 -11.14
C PRO A 25 12.05 9.75 -11.95
N MET A 26 11.03 10.00 -12.77
CA MET A 26 10.61 8.97 -13.71
C MET A 26 11.79 8.65 -14.63
N PRO A 27 12.16 7.36 -14.77
CA PRO A 27 13.11 6.95 -15.79
C PRO A 27 12.62 7.36 -17.18
N ASP A 28 13.53 7.35 -18.15
CA ASP A 28 13.15 7.62 -19.53
C ASP A 28 12.15 6.57 -20.04
N GLN A 29 11.33 6.99 -21.01
CA GLN A 29 10.27 6.16 -21.55
C GLN A 29 10.80 4.88 -22.22
N GLN A 30 12.02 4.91 -22.79
CA GLN A 30 12.61 3.75 -23.43
C GLN A 30 13.02 2.69 -22.41
N TYR A 31 13.59 3.11 -21.27
CA TYR A 31 13.88 2.22 -20.16
C TYR A 31 12.60 1.57 -19.64
N LEU A 32 11.55 2.34 -19.37
CA LEU A 32 10.27 1.80 -18.91
C LEU A 32 9.63 0.86 -19.94
N TRP A 33 9.76 1.18 -21.23
CA TRP A 33 9.29 0.31 -22.31
C TRP A 33 10.02 -1.03 -22.33
N ASN A 34 11.34 -1.04 -22.15
CA ASN A 34 12.12 -2.27 -22.09
C ASN A 34 11.70 -3.14 -20.89
N ILE A 35 11.41 -2.53 -19.73
CA ILE A 35 10.88 -3.27 -18.57
C ILE A 35 9.49 -3.81 -18.88
N PHE A 36 8.60 -2.99 -19.44
CA PHE A 36 7.24 -3.39 -19.83
C PHE A 36 7.25 -4.63 -20.71
N GLN A 37 8.06 -4.62 -21.78
CA GLN A 37 8.22 -5.78 -22.67
C GLN A 37 8.85 -7.01 -21.98
N GLY A 38 9.61 -6.81 -20.91
CA GLY A 38 10.15 -7.89 -20.09
C GLY A 38 9.10 -8.54 -19.19
N VAL A 39 8.08 -7.76 -18.79
CA VAL A 39 6.96 -8.21 -17.94
C VAL A 39 5.86 -8.85 -18.80
N ASP A 40 5.48 -8.21 -19.89
CA ASP A 40 4.52 -8.70 -20.90
C ASP A 40 5.10 -9.92 -21.64
N LYS A 41 4.82 -11.12 -21.12
CA LYS A 41 5.40 -12.38 -21.59
C LYS A 41 4.72 -12.87 -22.84
N ASP A 42 3.41 -12.68 -22.94
CA ASP A 42 2.63 -13.12 -24.09
C ASP A 42 2.66 -12.11 -25.25
N ARG A 43 3.19 -10.90 -25.01
CA ARG A 43 3.30 -9.79 -25.99
C ARG A 43 1.94 -9.30 -26.45
N SER A 44 0.94 -9.37 -25.58
CA SER A 44 -0.40 -8.82 -25.84
C SER A 44 -0.41 -7.30 -25.91
N GLY A 45 0.62 -6.63 -25.38
CA GLY A 45 0.65 -5.18 -25.22
C GLY A 45 -0.01 -4.70 -23.93
N PHE A 46 -0.42 -5.62 -23.05
CA PHE A 46 -1.05 -5.36 -21.77
C PHE A 46 -0.44 -6.30 -20.70
N ILE A 47 -0.27 -5.82 -19.48
CA ILE A 47 0.23 -6.65 -18.37
C ILE A 47 -0.95 -7.20 -17.60
N SER A 48 -1.08 -8.52 -17.59
CA SER A 48 -2.06 -9.24 -16.77
C SER A 48 -1.63 -9.33 -15.30
N ALA A 49 -2.57 -9.66 -14.41
CA ALA A 49 -2.28 -9.93 -13.00
C ALA A 49 -1.23 -11.03 -12.80
N THR A 50 -1.25 -12.09 -13.63
CA THR A 50 -0.29 -13.19 -13.53
C THR A 50 1.11 -12.76 -13.94
N GLU A 51 1.23 -11.95 -15.00
CA GLU A 51 2.52 -11.41 -15.44
C GLU A 51 3.11 -10.45 -14.42
N LEU A 52 2.28 -9.54 -13.89
CA LEU A 52 2.70 -8.63 -12.84
C LEU A 52 3.15 -9.39 -11.58
N GLN A 53 2.38 -10.39 -11.13
CA GLN A 53 2.74 -11.21 -9.97
C GLN A 53 4.08 -11.92 -10.16
N THR A 54 4.34 -12.43 -11.36
CA THR A 54 5.57 -13.15 -11.68
C THR A 54 6.77 -12.22 -11.78
N ALA A 55 6.56 -10.98 -12.24
CA ALA A 55 7.61 -9.98 -12.38
C ALA A 55 8.04 -9.35 -11.04
N LEU A 56 7.15 -9.31 -10.05
CA LEU A 56 7.44 -8.70 -8.75
C LEU A 56 8.07 -9.70 -7.78
N SER A 57 9.11 -9.26 -7.08
CA SER A 57 9.68 -9.97 -5.93
C SER A 57 9.33 -9.22 -4.65
N ASN A 58 8.98 -9.98 -3.61
CA ASN A 58 8.70 -9.42 -2.29
C ASN A 58 9.90 -9.50 -1.33
N GLY A 59 11.11 -9.74 -1.84
CA GLY A 59 12.32 -9.95 -1.04
C GLY A 59 12.48 -11.38 -0.50
N THR A 60 11.53 -12.27 -0.79
CA THR A 60 11.57 -13.68 -0.41
C THR A 60 11.51 -14.60 -1.64
N TRP A 61 11.60 -15.91 -1.41
CA TRP A 61 11.40 -16.94 -2.44
C TRP A 61 9.93 -17.28 -2.70
N GLN A 62 8.99 -16.60 -2.03
CA GLN A 62 7.56 -16.82 -2.21
C GLN A 62 6.99 -15.92 -3.30
N PRO A 63 5.92 -16.38 -3.99
CA PRO A 63 5.19 -15.54 -4.93
C PRO A 63 4.66 -14.28 -4.26
N PHE A 64 4.65 -13.18 -5.03
CA PHE A 64 4.03 -11.94 -4.59
C PHE A 64 2.55 -12.15 -4.28
N ASN A 65 2.04 -11.47 -3.26
CA ASN A 65 0.67 -11.58 -2.76
C ASN A 65 -0.34 -11.25 -3.89
N PRO A 66 -1.18 -12.20 -4.32
CA PRO A 66 -2.09 -11.98 -5.44
C PRO A 66 -3.18 -10.97 -5.09
N GLU A 67 -3.58 -10.83 -3.82
CA GLU A 67 -4.48 -9.76 -3.37
C GLU A 67 -3.82 -8.38 -3.57
N THR A 68 -2.54 -8.24 -3.21
CA THR A 68 -1.80 -6.99 -3.42
C THR A 68 -1.64 -6.67 -4.90
N VAL A 69 -1.39 -7.67 -5.75
CA VAL A 69 -1.33 -7.47 -7.22
C VAL A 69 -2.65 -6.94 -7.77
N ARG A 70 -3.77 -7.57 -7.40
CA ARG A 70 -5.11 -7.11 -7.85
C ARG A 70 -5.41 -5.71 -7.36
N LEU A 71 -5.03 -5.40 -6.12
CA LEU A 71 -5.15 -4.06 -5.56
C LEU A 71 -4.35 -3.05 -6.38
N MET A 72 -3.10 -3.37 -6.74
CA MET A 72 -2.27 -2.49 -7.56
C MET A 72 -2.89 -2.26 -8.94
N ILE A 73 -3.40 -3.31 -9.59
CA ILE A 73 -4.04 -3.17 -10.90
C ILE A 73 -5.26 -2.26 -10.79
N GLY A 74 -6.17 -2.52 -9.85
CA GLY A 74 -7.37 -1.69 -9.67
C GLY A 74 -7.11 -0.23 -9.26
N MET A 75 -5.89 0.13 -8.86
CA MET A 75 -5.53 1.54 -8.61
C MET A 75 -5.11 2.29 -9.89
N PHE A 76 -4.69 1.59 -10.94
CA PHE A 76 -4.07 2.16 -12.13
C PHE A 76 -4.74 1.79 -13.45
N ASP A 77 -5.52 0.72 -13.47
CA ASP A 77 -6.41 0.30 -14.56
C ASP A 77 -7.55 1.32 -14.70
N LYS A 78 -7.43 2.25 -15.65
CA LYS A 78 -8.38 3.35 -15.83
C LYS A 78 -9.50 3.01 -16.80
N ASP A 79 -9.27 2.08 -17.71
CA ASP A 79 -10.27 1.65 -18.68
C ASP A 79 -11.08 0.43 -18.22
N GLY A 80 -10.68 -0.18 -17.09
CA GLY A 80 -11.41 -1.23 -16.38
C GLY A 80 -11.33 -2.58 -17.07
N ASP A 81 -10.30 -2.81 -17.89
CA ASP A 81 -10.12 -4.05 -18.64
C ASP A 81 -9.46 -5.18 -17.81
N GLY A 82 -9.05 -4.87 -16.58
CA GLY A 82 -8.41 -5.79 -15.65
C GLY A 82 -6.92 -6.01 -15.93
N THR A 83 -6.33 -5.23 -16.83
CA THR A 83 -4.93 -5.29 -17.24
C THR A 83 -4.27 -3.91 -17.12
N ILE A 84 -2.99 -3.83 -17.45
CA ILE A 84 -2.21 -2.59 -17.36
C ILE A 84 -1.55 -2.31 -18.70
N GLY A 85 -2.01 -1.26 -19.37
CA GLY A 85 -1.36 -0.74 -20.57
C GLY A 85 -0.06 0.03 -20.24
N PHE A 86 0.73 0.35 -21.26
CA PHE A 86 2.04 0.99 -21.03
C PHE A 86 1.97 2.35 -20.28
N GLN A 87 0.97 3.17 -20.57
CA GLN A 87 0.82 4.46 -19.88
C GLN A 87 0.50 4.29 -18.38
N GLU A 88 -0.28 3.28 -18.04
CA GLU A 88 -0.64 2.93 -16.66
C GLU A 88 0.56 2.30 -15.96
N PHE A 89 1.30 1.45 -16.68
CA PHE A 89 2.55 0.85 -16.20
C PHE A 89 3.57 1.89 -15.76
N CYS A 90 3.72 3.01 -16.47
CA CYS A 90 4.63 4.09 -16.04
C CYS A 90 4.29 4.61 -14.63
N HIS A 91 2.99 4.78 -14.35
CA HIS A 91 2.53 5.24 -13.03
C HIS A 91 2.67 4.15 -11.97
N LEU A 92 2.31 2.91 -12.32
CA LEU A 92 2.45 1.74 -11.45
C LEU A 92 3.92 1.49 -11.08
N TRP A 93 4.84 1.56 -12.04
CA TRP A 93 6.28 1.41 -11.82
C TRP A 93 6.79 2.45 -10.82
N LYS A 94 6.38 3.71 -11.00
CA LYS A 94 6.76 4.78 -10.07
C LYS A 94 6.21 4.49 -8.68
N TYR A 95 4.95 4.11 -8.57
CA TYR A 95 4.31 3.76 -7.31
C TYR A 95 5.05 2.62 -6.59
N ILE A 96 5.37 1.54 -7.29
CA ILE A 96 6.11 0.39 -6.72
C ILE A 96 7.50 0.83 -6.28
N THR A 97 8.19 1.65 -7.07
CA THR A 97 9.55 2.10 -6.75
C THR A 97 9.58 3.02 -5.54
N ASP A 98 8.65 3.97 -5.47
CA ASP A 98 8.47 4.89 -4.34
C ASP A 98 8.17 4.10 -3.05
N TRP A 99 7.28 3.09 -3.11
CA TRP A 99 7.03 2.19 -1.99
C TRP A 99 8.23 1.33 -1.61
N LEU A 100 8.99 0.82 -2.59
CA LEU A 100 10.18 0.02 -2.34
C LEU A 100 11.26 0.82 -1.63
N ASN A 101 11.46 2.07 -2.04
CA ASN A 101 12.40 2.99 -1.38
C ASN A 101 11.96 3.29 0.06
N CYS A 102 10.66 3.51 0.27
CA CYS A 102 10.09 3.68 1.59
C CYS A 102 10.31 2.43 2.47
N PHE A 103 10.01 1.24 1.95
CA PHE A 103 10.22 -0.04 2.64
C PHE A 103 11.68 -0.21 3.07
N LYS A 104 12.62 -0.02 2.13
CA LYS A 104 14.06 -0.11 2.39
C LYS A 104 14.57 0.92 3.39
N SER A 105 13.91 2.07 3.52
CA SER A 105 14.30 3.08 4.53
C SER A 105 13.97 2.64 5.96
N PHE A 106 13.07 1.67 6.12
CA PHE A 106 12.64 1.13 7.41
C PHE A 106 13.19 -0.27 7.71
N ASP A 107 13.48 -1.08 6.70
CA ASP A 107 14.27 -2.33 6.81
C ASP A 107 15.75 -1.98 7.11
N ARG A 108 16.07 -1.81 8.40
CA ARG A 108 17.36 -1.30 8.85
C ARG A 108 18.45 -2.35 8.84
N ASP A 109 18.07 -3.60 9.07
CA ASP A 109 19.00 -4.72 9.05
C ASP A 109 19.21 -5.30 7.64
N ASN A 110 18.47 -4.79 6.64
CA ASN A 110 18.44 -5.28 5.25
C ASN A 110 18.08 -6.78 5.19
N SER A 111 17.18 -7.22 6.07
CA SER A 111 16.67 -8.59 6.08
C SER A 111 15.78 -8.89 4.87
N GLY A 112 15.30 -7.86 4.16
CA GLY A 112 14.31 -7.97 3.10
C GLY A 112 12.88 -8.06 3.64
N THR A 113 12.70 -7.91 4.95
CA THR A 113 11.40 -7.90 5.65
C THR A 113 11.37 -6.78 6.68
N ILE A 114 10.18 -6.37 7.12
CA ILE A 114 10.00 -5.38 8.19
C ILE A 114 9.52 -6.10 9.44
N ASP A 115 10.28 -6.05 10.53
CA ASP A 115 9.87 -6.60 11.81
C ASP A 115 8.85 -5.68 12.54
N LYS A 116 8.32 -6.12 13.69
CA LYS A 116 7.38 -5.31 14.50
C LYS A 116 7.95 -3.94 14.91
N THR A 117 9.24 -3.87 15.24
CA THR A 117 9.92 -2.65 15.69
C THR A 117 10.09 -1.65 14.55
N GLU A 118 10.47 -2.14 13.38
CA GLU A 118 10.60 -1.38 12.14
C GLU A 118 9.22 -0.90 11.66
N LEU A 119 8.20 -1.76 11.71
CA LEU A 119 6.82 -1.40 11.37
C LEU A 119 6.30 -0.28 12.27
N LYS A 120 6.56 -0.38 13.58
CA LYS A 120 6.21 0.66 14.56
C LYS A 120 6.92 1.96 14.27
N THR A 121 8.18 1.90 13.85
CA THR A 121 8.97 3.08 13.44
C THR A 121 8.38 3.71 12.18
N ALA A 122 8.04 2.91 11.18
CA ALA A 122 7.43 3.37 9.93
C ALA A 122 6.10 4.09 10.18
N PHE A 123 5.18 3.45 10.91
CA PHE A 123 3.85 4.03 11.15
C PHE A 123 3.91 5.25 12.07
N THR A 124 4.83 5.27 13.02
CA THR A 124 5.08 6.47 13.84
C THR A 124 5.56 7.64 12.98
N SER A 125 6.43 7.37 11.98
CA SER A 125 6.95 8.34 11.02
C SER A 125 5.86 8.85 10.07
N PHE A 126 4.91 7.98 9.71
CA PHE A 126 3.69 8.35 8.98
C PHE A 126 2.71 9.18 9.82
N GLY A 127 2.92 9.29 11.14
CA GLY A 127 2.08 10.08 12.04
C GLY A 127 1.04 9.26 12.82
N PHE A 128 1.01 7.93 12.66
CA PHE A 128 0.16 7.06 13.45
C PHE A 128 0.63 6.98 14.91
N ARG A 129 -0.33 6.73 15.81
CA ARG A 129 -0.11 6.50 17.24
C ARG A 129 -1.01 5.35 17.68
N LEU A 130 -0.53 4.13 17.45
CA LEU A 130 -1.28 2.89 17.64
C LEU A 130 -0.71 2.13 18.85
N SER A 131 -1.54 1.27 19.45
CA SER A 131 -1.12 0.45 20.60
C SER A 131 -0.24 -0.71 20.17
N ASP A 132 0.56 -1.24 21.10
CA ASP A 132 1.43 -2.39 20.83
C ASP A 132 0.64 -3.63 20.38
N THR A 133 -0.51 -3.86 21.02
CA THR A 133 -1.49 -4.90 20.66
C THR A 133 -1.99 -4.76 19.22
N PHE A 134 -2.12 -3.54 18.69
CA PHE A 134 -2.51 -3.34 17.29
C PHE A 134 -1.41 -3.77 16.33
N TYR A 135 -0.14 -3.48 16.66
CA TYR A 135 0.99 -3.94 15.85
C TYR A 135 1.09 -5.47 15.83
N ASP A 136 0.88 -6.13 16.97
CA ASP A 136 0.82 -7.60 17.03
C ASP A 136 -0.29 -8.17 16.15
N LEU A 137 -1.47 -7.54 16.17
CA LEU A 137 -2.60 -7.94 15.34
C LEU A 137 -2.28 -7.81 13.85
N ILE A 138 -1.68 -6.69 13.44
CA ILE A 138 -1.34 -6.45 12.02
C ILE A 138 -0.26 -7.41 11.55
N VAL A 139 0.85 -7.56 12.29
CA VAL A 139 1.91 -8.51 11.93
C VAL A 139 1.31 -9.91 11.79
N LYS A 140 0.58 -10.40 12.81
CA LYS A 140 -0.04 -11.73 12.76
C LYS A 140 -1.06 -11.91 11.63
N LYS A 141 -1.79 -10.86 11.25
CA LYS A 141 -2.83 -10.93 10.22
C LYS A 141 -2.26 -10.99 8.80
N PHE A 142 -1.14 -10.33 8.56
CA PHE A 142 -0.53 -10.20 7.23
C PHE A 142 0.73 -11.05 7.06
N ASP A 143 1.28 -11.60 8.14
CA ASP A 143 2.38 -12.57 8.12
C ASP A 143 1.91 -13.92 7.55
N ARG A 144 2.09 -14.11 6.25
CA ARG A 144 1.70 -15.34 5.52
C ARG A 144 2.65 -16.52 5.75
N ASN A 145 3.87 -16.28 6.23
CA ASN A 145 4.90 -17.30 6.38
C ASN A 145 5.27 -17.58 7.85
N VAL A 146 4.57 -16.96 8.80
CA VAL A 146 4.79 -17.08 10.24
C VAL A 146 6.24 -16.70 10.63
N ALA A 147 6.84 -15.77 9.88
CA ALA A 147 8.19 -15.28 10.14
C ALA A 147 8.24 -14.20 11.22
N ASN A 148 7.08 -13.74 11.69
CA ASN A 148 6.92 -12.59 12.58
C ASN A 148 7.51 -11.30 11.98
N SER A 149 7.47 -11.21 10.65
CA SER A 149 7.92 -10.08 9.86
C SER A 149 6.98 -9.84 8.69
N VAL A 150 7.08 -8.66 8.09
CA VAL A 150 6.20 -8.19 7.01
C VAL A 150 7.02 -8.09 5.73
N THR A 151 6.62 -8.82 4.71
CA THR A 151 7.24 -8.77 3.37
C THR A 151 6.80 -7.52 2.62
N PHE A 152 7.48 -7.18 1.52
CA PHE A 152 7.23 -5.93 0.80
C PHE A 152 5.78 -5.81 0.26
N ASP A 153 5.23 -6.87 -0.29
CA ASP A 153 3.85 -6.95 -0.77
C ASP A 153 2.83 -6.84 0.35
N ASP A 154 3.08 -7.48 1.49
CA ASP A 154 2.20 -7.38 2.66
C ASP A 154 2.27 -5.96 3.27
N TYR A 155 3.45 -5.33 3.27
CA TYR A 155 3.61 -3.95 3.70
C TYR A 155 2.78 -2.96 2.88
N ILE A 156 2.76 -3.11 1.55
CA ILE A 156 1.92 -2.29 0.66
C ILE A 156 0.44 -2.52 0.99
N GLN A 157 0.03 -3.78 1.15
CA GLN A 157 -1.36 -4.12 1.48
C GLN A 157 -1.79 -3.48 2.80
N ILE A 158 -0.95 -3.55 3.85
CA ILE A 158 -1.23 -2.93 5.14
C ILE A 158 -1.35 -1.41 4.98
N CYS A 159 -0.41 -0.78 4.27
CA CYS A 159 -0.41 0.66 4.08
C CYS A 159 -1.67 1.15 3.37
N VAL A 160 -2.06 0.51 2.26
CA VAL A 160 -3.29 0.87 1.54
C VAL A 160 -4.53 0.59 2.39
N THR A 161 -4.58 -0.54 3.11
CA THR A 161 -5.70 -0.88 3.99
C THR A 161 -5.88 0.16 5.09
N LEU A 162 -4.79 0.52 5.78
CA LEU A 162 -4.81 1.55 6.82
C LEU A 162 -5.17 2.91 6.26
N GLN A 163 -4.68 3.24 5.07
CA GLN A 163 -5.01 4.48 4.37
C GLN A 163 -6.53 4.57 4.13
N SER A 164 -7.12 3.55 3.51
CA SER A 164 -8.56 3.50 3.21
C SER A 164 -9.42 3.53 4.47
N LEU A 165 -9.07 2.73 5.49
CA LEU A 165 -9.79 2.73 6.78
C LEU A 165 -9.70 4.08 7.50
N THR A 166 -8.52 4.73 7.47
CA THR A 166 -8.32 6.05 8.07
C THR A 166 -9.12 7.13 7.34
N ALA A 167 -9.21 7.04 6.01
CA ALA A 167 -10.05 7.94 5.20
C ALA A 167 -11.53 7.77 5.56
N ALA A 168 -12.00 6.53 5.61
CA ALA A 168 -13.38 6.19 5.93
C ALA A 168 -13.76 6.66 7.34
N PHE A 169 -12.98 6.30 8.37
CA PHE A 169 -13.19 6.75 9.75
C PHE A 169 -13.28 8.27 9.85
N ARG A 170 -12.38 8.99 9.17
CA ARG A 170 -12.37 10.45 9.19
C ARG A 170 -13.59 11.10 8.54
N SER A 171 -14.15 10.49 7.49
CA SER A 171 -15.36 11.02 6.88
C SER A 171 -16.52 11.13 7.88
N HIS A 172 -16.48 10.30 8.93
CA HIS A 172 -17.43 10.30 10.05
C HIS A 172 -16.93 11.08 11.29
N ASP A 173 -15.62 11.11 11.59
CA ASP A 173 -15.04 11.88 12.72
C ASP A 173 -14.81 13.38 12.37
N LYS A 174 -15.89 14.10 12.08
CA LYS A 174 -15.82 15.53 11.66
C LYS A 174 -15.26 16.43 12.75
N ASP A 175 -15.50 16.08 14.01
CA ASP A 175 -15.07 16.84 15.19
C ASP A 175 -13.68 16.41 15.72
N MET A 176 -13.12 15.35 15.13
CA MET A 176 -11.76 14.83 15.37
C MET A 176 -11.51 14.50 16.83
N THR A 177 -12.50 13.85 17.41
CA THR A 177 -12.44 13.38 18.79
C THR A 177 -11.63 12.09 18.90
N GLY A 178 -11.39 11.41 17.76
CA GLY A 178 -10.86 10.05 17.72
C GLY A 178 -11.93 9.01 18.02
N ILE A 179 -13.20 9.40 18.11
CA ILE A 179 -14.35 8.55 18.39
C ILE A 179 -15.46 8.92 17.39
N ILE A 180 -16.07 7.92 16.77
CA ILE A 180 -17.25 8.10 15.94
C ILE A 180 -18.44 7.40 16.59
N THR A 181 -19.62 8.00 16.46
CA THR A 181 -20.89 7.35 16.80
C THR A 181 -21.70 7.27 15.51
N ILE A 182 -21.89 6.05 15.01
CA ILE A 182 -22.58 5.76 13.75
C ILE A 182 -23.58 4.63 13.99
N SER A 183 -24.64 4.58 13.18
CA SER A 183 -25.59 3.47 13.20
C SER A 183 -24.93 2.17 12.70
N TYR A 184 -25.55 1.03 12.98
CA TYR A 184 -25.06 -0.25 12.46
C TYR A 184 -25.03 -0.30 10.93
N GLU A 185 -26.04 0.28 10.27
CA GLU A 185 -26.09 0.35 8.80
C GLU A 185 -24.98 1.24 8.24
N GLU A 186 -24.73 2.40 8.86
CA GLU A 186 -23.61 3.28 8.48
C GLU A 186 -22.26 2.58 8.65
N PHE A 187 -22.10 1.79 9.72
CA PHE A 187 -20.91 0.96 9.91
C PHE A 187 -20.73 -0.07 8.78
N LEU A 188 -21.80 -0.79 8.41
CA LEU A 188 -21.74 -1.75 7.30
C LEU A 188 -21.39 -1.07 5.97
N ILE A 189 -22.03 0.07 5.66
CA ILE A 189 -21.73 0.85 4.46
C ILE A 189 -20.27 1.32 4.46
N MET A 190 -19.77 1.81 5.59
CA MET A 190 -18.39 2.25 5.74
C MET A 190 -17.41 1.10 5.46
N VAL A 191 -17.64 -0.08 6.04
CA VAL A 191 -16.77 -1.26 5.85
C VAL A 191 -16.82 -1.75 4.40
N VAL A 192 -18.01 -1.89 3.82
CA VAL A 192 -18.18 -2.36 2.43
C VAL A 192 -17.48 -1.43 1.45
N ARG A 193 -17.64 -0.11 1.58
CA ARG A 193 -16.94 0.86 0.73
C ARG A 193 -15.42 0.84 0.86
N THR A 194 -14.91 0.40 2.02
CA THR A 194 -13.47 0.37 2.28
C THR A 194 -12.83 -0.95 1.82
N MET A 195 -13.55 -2.07 1.95
CA MET A 195 -13.07 -3.41 1.59
C MET A 195 -13.15 -3.68 0.09
N PHE A 196 -14.05 -3.00 -0.62
CA PHE A 196 -14.20 -3.08 -2.06
C PHE A 196 -13.91 -1.69 -2.62
N HIS A 197 -12.65 -1.42 -2.94
CA HIS A 197 -12.35 -0.26 -3.77
C HIS A 197 -13.07 -0.50 -5.11
N PRO A 198 -13.93 0.42 -5.59
CA PRO A 198 -14.34 0.34 -6.98
C PRO A 198 -13.07 0.41 -7.83
N ALA A 199 -12.90 -0.58 -8.70
CA ALA A 199 -12.03 -0.44 -9.86
C ALA A 199 -12.42 0.83 -10.63
#